data_AF-A0A3D1ZF81-F1
#
_entry.id   AF-A0A3D1ZF81-F1
#
_cell.length_a   1.000
_cell.length_b   1.000
_cell.length_c   1.000
_cell.angle_alpha   90.00
_cell.angle_beta   90.00
_cell.angle_gamma   90.00
#
_symmetry.space_group_name_H-M   'P 1'
#
loop_
_entity.id
_entity.type
_entity.pdbx_description
1 polymer ?
#
loop_
_entity_poly.entity_id
_entity_poly.type
_entity_poly.pdbx_seq_one_letter_code
_entity_poly.pdbx_strand_id
1 'polypeptide(L)'
;VAHTAVRIDPQFNKGVIHVKDASRAVTVISDLLNDETSQGLIEGTKNRYARVRKSRAARDATERLLTIEQARARRETFEWGNSVAPAPRFTGVRIFDNYPLDDLVERI
;
A
#
# COMPACT_ATOMS: atom_id res chain seq x y z
N VAL A 1 7.52 -0.96 -3.90
CA VAL A 1 8.98 -1.09 -3.64
C VAL A 1 9.31 -1.28 -2.16
N ALA A 2 8.92 -0.38 -1.24
CA ALA A 2 9.30 -0.49 0.18
C ALA A 2 8.83 -1.80 0.84
N HIS A 3 7.56 -2.18 0.63
CA HIS A 3 7.03 -3.45 1.15
C HIS A 3 7.85 -4.65 0.64
N THR A 4 8.09 -4.73 -0.67
CA THR A 4 8.89 -5.79 -1.29
C THR A 4 10.30 -5.86 -0.68
N ALA A 5 10.98 -4.72 -0.56
CA ALA A 5 12.32 -4.66 0.00
C ALA A 5 12.38 -5.10 1.47
N VAL A 6 11.36 -4.76 2.29
CA VAL A 6 11.37 -5.02 3.74
C VAL A 6 10.83 -6.42 4.08
N ARG A 7 9.78 -6.88 3.39
CA ARG A 7 9.03 -8.09 3.78
C ARG A 7 9.27 -9.28 2.86
N ILE A 8 9.49 -9.07 1.56
CA ILE A 8 9.50 -10.15 0.56
C ILE A 8 10.92 -10.59 0.22
N ASP A 9 11.78 -9.64 -0.19
CA ASP A 9 13.18 -9.92 -0.56
C ASP A 9 13.97 -10.73 0.49
N PRO A 10 13.85 -10.48 1.80
CA PRO A 10 14.57 -11.27 2.80
C PRO A 10 14.15 -12.73 2.88
N GLN A 11 12.96 -13.08 2.37
CA GLN A 11 12.40 -14.43 2.45
C GLN A 11 12.74 -15.29 1.22
N PHE A 12 13.43 -14.72 0.21
CA PHE A 12 13.73 -15.42 -1.02
C PHE A 12 15.14 -15.14 -1.54
N ASN A 13 15.92 -16.19 -1.80
CA ASN A 13 17.35 -16.09 -2.09
C ASN A 13 17.68 -15.85 -3.57
N LYS A 14 16.83 -16.27 -4.51
CA LYS A 14 17.14 -16.22 -5.96
C LYS A 14 16.97 -14.84 -6.60
N GLY A 15 16.38 -13.87 -5.90
CA GLY A 15 16.19 -12.50 -6.37
C GLY A 15 14.71 -12.09 -6.45
N VAL A 16 14.41 -10.88 -6.00
CA VAL A 16 13.05 -10.32 -6.01
C VAL A 16 13.11 -8.92 -6.62
N ILE A 17 12.32 -8.66 -7.67
CA ILE A 17 12.31 -7.35 -8.35
C ILE A 17 10.88 -6.84 -8.42
N HIS A 18 10.65 -5.65 -7.88
CA HIS A 18 9.37 -4.95 -7.95
C HIS A 18 9.40 -3.99 -9.13
N VAL A 19 8.45 -4.15 -10.06
CA VAL A 19 8.26 -3.25 -11.19
C VAL A 19 6.98 -2.42 -10.99
N LYS A 20 7.03 -1.12 -11.33
CA LYS A 20 5.93 -0.18 -11.05
C LYS A 20 4.80 -0.27 -12.06
N ASP A 21 5.12 -0.54 -13.31
CA ASP A 21 4.19 -0.49 -14.44
C ASP A 21 4.64 -1.47 -15.54
N ALA A 22 3.72 -1.77 -16.46
CA ALA A 22 3.95 -2.75 -17.53
C ALA A 22 5.07 -2.33 -18.48
N SER A 23 5.22 -1.04 -18.76
CA SER A 23 6.22 -0.52 -19.71
C SER A 23 7.64 -0.87 -19.30
N ARG A 24 7.90 -0.93 -17.98
CA ARG A 24 9.20 -1.27 -17.40
C ARG A 24 9.39 -2.77 -17.19
N ALA A 25 8.32 -3.56 -17.21
CA ALA A 25 8.38 -4.98 -16.92
C ALA A 25 9.10 -5.74 -18.04
N VAL A 26 8.88 -5.33 -19.30
CA VAL A 26 9.48 -5.97 -20.47
C VAL A 26 11.01 -5.91 -20.39
N THR A 27 11.59 -4.72 -20.18
CA THR A 27 13.05 -4.55 -20.08
C THR A 27 13.64 -5.36 -18.92
N VAL A 28 12.98 -5.35 -17.75
CA VAL A 28 13.45 -6.10 -16.58
C VAL A 28 13.48 -7.61 -16.84
N ILE A 29 12.47 -8.15 -17.51
CA ILE A 29 12.44 -9.58 -17.87
C ILE A 29 13.53 -9.89 -18.90
N SER A 30 13.70 -9.05 -19.92
CA SER A 30 14.78 -9.23 -20.90
C SER A 30 16.16 -9.29 -20.24
N ASP A 31 16.43 -8.38 -19.30
CA ASP A 31 17.70 -8.34 -18.57
C ASP A 31 17.90 -9.56 -17.64
N LEU A 32 16.81 -10.12 -17.09
CA LEU A 32 16.87 -11.31 -16.24
C LEU A 32 17.10 -12.61 -17.01
N LEU A 33 16.60 -12.68 -18.24
CA LEU A 33 16.74 -13.85 -19.11
C LEU A 33 18.09 -13.88 -19.86
N ASN A 34 18.82 -12.76 -19.88
CA ASN A 34 20.16 -12.68 -20.45
C ASN A 34 21.22 -13.00 -19.38
N ASP A 35 22.02 -14.04 -19.63
CA ASP A 35 23.04 -14.55 -18.72
C ASP A 35 24.10 -13.49 -18.33
N GLU A 36 24.41 -12.54 -19.22
CA GLU A 36 25.41 -11.49 -18.98
C GLU A 36 24.89 -10.39 -18.04
N THR A 37 23.59 -10.10 -18.07
CA THR A 37 22.98 -8.98 -17.32
C THR A 37 22.23 -9.42 -16.06
N SER A 38 21.80 -10.68 -16.01
CA SER A 38 20.90 -11.21 -14.97
C SER A 38 21.48 -11.06 -13.56
N GLN A 39 22.73 -11.51 -13.35
CA GLN A 39 23.37 -11.43 -12.03
C GLN A 39 23.56 -9.99 -11.56
N GLY A 40 24.04 -9.10 -12.44
CA GLY A 40 24.24 -7.69 -12.13
C GLY A 40 22.94 -6.97 -11.73
N LEU A 41 21.84 -7.28 -12.42
CA LEU A 41 20.52 -6.73 -12.10
C LEU A 41 20.01 -7.20 -10.73
N ILE A 42 20.17 -8.50 -10.43
CA ILE A 42 19.75 -9.09 -9.14
C ILE A 42 20.55 -8.47 -7.99
N GLU A 43 21.88 -8.44 -8.11
CA GLU A 43 22.77 -7.88 -7.08
C GLU A 43 22.54 -6.38 -6.88
N GLY A 44 22.44 -5.62 -7.97
CA GLY A 44 22.11 -4.20 -7.94
C GLY A 44 20.78 -3.93 -7.23
N THR A 45 19.78 -4.78 -7.48
CA THR A 45 18.48 -4.69 -6.81
C THR A 45 18.56 -5.04 -5.33
N LYS A 46 19.27 -6.12 -4.95
CA LYS A 46 19.48 -6.50 -3.55
C LYS A 46 20.17 -5.39 -2.76
N ASN A 47 21.21 -4.77 -3.35
CA ASN A 47 21.91 -3.64 -2.75
C ASN A 47 20.99 -2.43 -2.57
N ARG A 48 20.15 -2.12 -3.56
CA ARG A 48 19.14 -1.06 -3.45
C ARG A 48 18.13 -1.36 -2.33
N TYR A 49 17.66 -2.59 -2.21
CA TYR A 49 16.72 -2.99 -1.16
C TYR A 49 17.34 -2.96 0.23
N ALA A 50 18.60 -3.35 0.38
CA ALA A 50 19.33 -3.22 1.63
C ALA A 50 19.37 -1.75 2.11
N ARG A 51 19.63 -0.80 1.20
CA ARG A 51 19.57 0.65 1.51
C ARG A 51 18.17 1.08 1.94
N VAL A 52 17.13 0.62 1.24
CA VAL A 52 15.73 0.93 1.59
C VAL A 52 15.37 0.38 2.97
N ARG A 53 15.77 -0.85 3.31
CA ARG A 53 15.56 -1.45 4.64
C ARG A 53 16.24 -0.63 5.73
N LYS A 54 17.51 -0.25 5.53
CA LYS A 54 18.26 0.58 6.49
C LYS A 54 17.58 1.94 6.72
N SER A 55 17.16 2.60 5.63
CA SER A 55 16.46 3.89 5.70
C SER A 55 15.10 3.77 6.41
N ARG A 56 14.34 2.69 6.18
CA ARG A 56 13.07 2.44 6.87
C ARG A 56 13.25 2.21 8.37
N ALA A 57 14.18 1.34 8.76
CA ALA A 57 14.46 1.07 10.17
C ALA A 57 14.87 2.34 10.95
N ALA A 58 15.61 3.26 10.32
CA ALA A 58 15.97 4.53 10.93
C ALA A 58 14.77 5.47 11.16
N ARG A 59 13.73 5.40 10.31
CA ARG A 59 12.50 6.20 10.46
C ARG A 59 11.63 5.69 11.60
N ASP A 60 11.48 4.37 11.71
CA ASP A 60 10.68 3.76 12.77
C ASP A 60 11.21 4.11 14.17
N ALA A 61 12.53 4.31 14.31
CA ALA A 61 13.15 4.76 15.55
C ALA A 61 12.86 6.24 15.91
N THR A 62 12.37 7.03 14.95
CA THR A 62 12.16 8.49 15.12
C THR A 62 10.69 8.84 15.35
N GLU A 63 9.75 7.96 15.00
CA GLU A 63 8.31 8.22 15.17
C GLU A 63 7.89 8.12 16.64
N ARG A 64 7.47 9.25 17.21
CA ARG A 64 6.87 9.32 18.55
C ARG A 64 5.40 8.92 18.48
N LEU A 65 5.12 7.63 18.65
CA LEU A 65 3.77 7.13 18.78
C LEU A 65 3.24 7.32 20.21
N LEU A 66 1.96 7.68 20.33
CA LEU A 66 1.25 7.65 21.61
C LEU A 66 0.91 6.21 21.99
N THR A 67 0.80 5.93 23.29
CA THR A 67 0.18 4.67 23.71
C THR A 67 -1.28 4.63 23.26
N ILE A 68 -1.84 3.43 23.13
CA ILE A 68 -3.25 3.26 22.79
C ILE A 68 -4.17 3.99 23.80
N GLU A 69 -3.78 4.01 25.08
CA GLU A 69 -4.50 4.70 26.14
C GLU A 69 -4.47 6.22 25.94
N GLN A 70 -3.30 6.79 25.66
CA GLN A 70 -3.14 8.22 25.38
C GLN A 70 -3.92 8.64 24.13
N ALA A 71 -3.86 7.83 23.06
CA ALA A 71 -4.62 8.10 21.83
C ALA A 71 -6.13 8.09 22.08
N ARG A 72 -6.63 7.12 22.85
CA ARG A 72 -8.06 7.05 23.24
C ARG A 72 -8.48 8.19 24.15
N ALA A 73 -7.61 8.62 25.07
CA ALA A 73 -7.86 9.79 25.92
C ALA A 73 -7.91 11.09 25.11
N ARG A 74 -7.13 11.19 24.02
CA ARG A 74 -7.12 12.29 23.05
C ARG A 74 -8.12 12.10 21.90
N ARG A 75 -9.15 11.26 22.07
CA ARG A 75 -10.21 11.12 21.06
C ARG A 75 -10.85 12.47 20.77
N GLU A 76 -11.27 12.67 19.52
CA GLU A 76 -12.06 13.84 19.15
C GLU A 76 -13.35 13.88 20.00
N THR A 77 -13.62 15.04 20.60
CA THR A 77 -14.82 15.28 21.40
C THR A 77 -15.77 16.14 20.58
N PHE A 78 -16.96 15.62 20.34
CA PHE A 78 -18.02 16.36 19.66
C PHE A 78 -19.09 16.75 20.68
N GLU A 79 -19.53 18.01 20.64
CA GLU A 79 -20.67 18.49 21.41
C GLU A 79 -21.96 18.03 20.72
N TRP A 80 -22.48 16.87 21.12
CA TRP A 80 -23.66 16.28 20.49
C TRP A 80 -24.98 16.98 20.86
N GLY A 81 -24.99 17.80 21.92
CA GLY A 81 -26.18 18.54 22.38
C GLY A 81 -27.47 17.71 22.31
N ASN A 82 -28.54 18.31 21.75
CA ASN A 82 -29.77 17.62 21.33
C ASN A 82 -29.78 17.23 19.84
N SER A 83 -28.61 17.26 19.17
CA SER A 83 -28.52 16.98 17.74
C SER A 83 -28.60 15.47 17.50
N VAL A 84 -29.81 15.00 17.18
CA VAL A 84 -30.03 13.62 16.76
C VAL A 84 -29.63 13.51 15.30
N ALA A 85 -28.72 12.59 14.98
CA ALA A 85 -28.36 12.29 13.60
C ALA A 85 -29.64 11.96 12.80
N PRO A 86 -29.78 12.46 11.56
CA PRO A 86 -30.99 12.25 10.78
C PRO A 86 -31.22 10.74 10.58
N ALA A 87 -32.43 10.29 10.90
CA ALA A 87 -32.80 8.90 10.66
C ALA A 87 -32.68 8.60 9.15
N PRO A 88 -32.07 7.47 8.77
CA PRO A 88 -32.01 7.08 7.37
C PRO A 88 -33.42 6.82 6.83
N ARG A 89 -33.62 7.09 5.53
CA ARG A 89 -34.93 6.86 4.87
C ARG A 89 -35.33 5.38 4.83
N PHE A 90 -34.39 4.47 5.03
CA PHE A 90 -34.59 3.02 5.03
C PHE A 90 -33.49 2.37 5.86
N THR A 91 -33.83 1.31 6.58
CA THR A 91 -32.88 0.44 7.31
C THR A 91 -32.92 -0.96 6.70
N GLY A 92 -31.80 -1.67 6.77
CA GLY A 92 -31.65 -2.98 6.12
C GLY A 92 -31.06 -2.88 4.71
N VAL A 93 -31.07 -4.02 4.00
CA VAL A 93 -30.45 -4.15 2.68
C VAL A 93 -31.44 -3.76 1.59
N ARG A 94 -31.00 -2.90 0.67
CA ARG A 94 -31.72 -2.58 -0.57
C ARG A 94 -30.93 -3.12 -1.76
N ILE A 95 -31.55 -3.99 -2.54
CA ILE A 95 -30.92 -4.61 -3.70
C ILE A 95 -31.25 -3.77 -4.95
N PHE A 96 -30.23 -3.55 -5.79
CA PHE A 96 -30.35 -2.95 -7.11
C PHE A 96 -29.78 -3.93 -8.13
N ASP A 97 -30.60 -4.90 -8.58
CA ASP A 97 -30.12 -5.98 -9.46
C ASP A 97 -29.73 -5.50 -10.85
N ASN A 98 -30.43 -4.47 -11.36
CA ASN A 98 -30.21 -3.92 -12.70
C ASN A 98 -30.24 -2.39 -12.66
N TYR A 99 -29.14 -1.78 -12.25
CA TYR A 99 -29.00 -0.33 -12.26
C TYR A 99 -28.53 0.16 -13.65
N PRO A 100 -29.18 1.19 -14.25
CA PRO A 100 -28.79 1.68 -15.57
C PRO A 100 -27.35 2.18 -15.60
N LEU A 101 -26.56 1.74 -16.59
CA LEU A 101 -25.18 2.19 -16.74
C LEU A 101 -25.12 3.66 -17.18
N ASP A 102 -26.08 4.12 -17.99
CA ASP A 102 -26.14 5.50 -18.48
C ASP A 102 -26.18 6.51 -17.31
N ASP A 103 -26.89 6.19 -16.23
CA ASP A 103 -26.96 7.01 -15.00
C ASP A 103 -25.61 7.15 -14.28
N LEU A 104 -24.69 6.19 -14.51
CA LEU A 104 -23.35 6.16 -13.94
C LEU A 104 -22.33 6.91 -14.78
N VAL A 105 -22.56 7.08 -16.09
CA VAL A 105 -21.59 7.70 -17.02
C VAL A 105 -21.21 9.10 -16.57
N GLU A 106 -22.15 9.90 -16.08
CA GLU A 106 -21.89 11.26 -15.59
C GLU A 106 -21.06 11.32 -14.29
N ARG A 107 -20.83 10.18 -13.63
CA ARG A 107 -20.19 10.06 -12.31
C ARG A 107 -18.88 9.28 -12.32
N ILE A 108 -18.39 8.92 -13.50
CA ILE A 108 -17.06 8.30 -13.72
C ILE A 108 -15.99 9.38 -13.78
#